data_AF-A0A6I5RN00-F1
#
_entry.id   AF-A0A6I5RN00-F1
#
_cell.length_a   1.000
_cell.length_b   1.000
_cell.length_c   1.000
_cell.angle_alpha   90.00
_cell.angle_beta   90.00
_cell.angle_gamma   90.00
#
_symmetry.space_group_name_H-M   'P 1'
#
loop_
_entity.id
_entity.type
_entity.pdbx_description
1 polymer ?
#
loop_
_entity_poly.entity_id
_entity_poly.type
_entity_poly.pdbx_seq_one_letter_code
_entity_poly.pdbx_strand_id
1 'polypeptide(L)'
;MKGQAGFSLLESLVALSIGVLLMLASSRVFMGAIQVWQAQALAAHLQEDARFLLLRMARDIRMAGMAGCLRHEAITFADASTAERFRQPLRVDRAPDGSLRALSLIAGESGETGGPPDWTLVTDCLTTAHVYPGVRSAGAGQTAMPIRRQTYRLEGRQLLLSSGGSRSVLIDNVSALRLMFDPAAPHELHLSLTLSDPHGRVAAQTYELTAAPRNRWF
;
A
#
# COMPACT_ATOMS: atom_id res chain seq x y z
N MET A 1 46.78 64.11 13.77
CA MET A 1 46.44 63.09 12.75
C MET A 1 47.07 61.78 13.20
N LYS A 2 46.29 60.75 13.54
CA LYS A 2 46.84 59.42 13.90
C LYS A 2 47.19 58.67 12.61
N GLY A 3 48.44 58.23 12.48
CA GLY A 3 48.90 57.47 11.31
C GLY A 3 48.24 56.10 11.24
N GLN A 4 47.79 55.70 10.05
CA GLN A 4 47.33 54.33 9.79
C GLN A 4 48.54 53.40 9.89
N ALA A 5 48.54 52.51 10.88
CA ALA A 5 49.45 51.37 10.90
C ALA A 5 48.95 50.32 9.89
N GLY A 6 49.80 49.93 8.95
CA GLY A 6 49.50 48.85 8.00
C GLY A 6 49.56 47.48 8.65
N PHE A 7 48.96 46.48 8.01
CA PHE A 7 49.01 45.08 8.47
C PHE A 7 50.39 44.46 8.28
N SER A 8 50.81 43.67 9.26
CA SER A 8 52.00 42.82 9.14
C SER A 8 51.72 41.62 8.22
N LEU A 9 52.76 41.15 7.51
CA LEU A 9 52.69 39.92 6.71
C LEU A 9 52.28 38.71 7.56
N LEU A 10 52.71 38.68 8.83
CA LEU A 10 52.31 37.66 9.80
C LEU A 10 50.80 37.71 10.08
N GLU A 11 50.25 38.91 10.31
CA GLU A 11 48.81 39.09 10.59
C GLU A 11 47.95 38.65 9.40
N SER A 12 48.41 38.93 8.17
CA SER A 12 47.72 38.51 6.94
C SER A 12 47.72 36.99 6.78
N LEU A 13 48.85 36.32 7.07
CA LEU A 13 48.94 34.86 7.03
C LEU A 13 48.05 34.20 8.10
N VAL A 14 48.05 34.75 9.32
CA VAL A 14 47.16 34.27 10.40
C VAL A 14 45.69 34.48 10.03
N ALA A 15 45.31 35.65 9.50
CA ALA A 15 43.93 35.91 9.07
C ALA A 15 43.47 34.94 7.96
N LEU A 16 44.30 34.70 6.94
CA LEU A 16 43.97 33.78 5.85
C LEU A 16 43.84 32.33 6.34
N SER A 17 44.76 31.87 7.19
CA SER A 17 44.71 30.51 7.75
C SER A 17 43.45 30.29 8.61
N ILE A 18 43.08 31.25 9.45
CA ILE A 18 41.83 31.21 10.22
C ILE A 18 40.61 31.20 9.29
N GLY A 19 40.61 32.04 8.24
CA GLY A 19 39.51 32.09 7.27
C GLY A 19 39.29 30.74 6.57
N VAL A 20 40.35 30.07 6.14
CA VAL A 20 40.28 28.73 5.54
C VAL A 20 39.74 27.70 6.53
N LEU A 21 40.21 27.71 7.79
CA LEU A 21 39.72 26.80 8.84
C LEU A 21 38.22 27.00 9.10
N LEU A 22 37.74 28.25 9.16
CA LEU A 22 36.32 28.55 9.35
C LEU A 22 35.46 28.08 8.18
N MET A 23 35.91 28.28 6.94
CA MET A 23 35.20 27.80 5.75
C MET A 23 35.12 26.27 5.69
N LEU A 24 36.19 25.58 6.08
CA LEU A 24 36.19 24.12 6.18
C LEU A 24 35.22 23.64 7.26
N ALA A 25 35.23 24.27 8.43
CA ALA A 25 34.33 23.93 9.54
C ALA A 25 32.86 24.14 9.15
N SER A 26 32.51 25.29 8.56
CA SER A 26 31.13 25.57 8.14
C SER A 26 30.66 24.61 7.03
N SER A 27 31.54 24.26 6.09
CA SER A 27 31.25 23.29 5.03
C SER A 27 30.90 21.91 5.59
N ARG A 28 31.60 21.46 6.65
CA ARG A 28 31.30 20.18 7.32
C ARG A 28 29.92 20.17 7.96
N VAL A 29 29.55 21.25 8.65
CA VAL A 29 28.22 21.40 9.26
C VAL A 29 27.14 21.36 8.18
N PHE A 30 27.36 22.09 7.08
CA PHE A 30 26.40 22.15 5.98
C PHE A 30 26.21 20.80 5.27
N MET A 31 27.30 20.06 5.01
CA MET A 31 27.22 18.70 4.45
C MET A 31 26.44 17.76 5.37
N GLY A 32 26.69 17.80 6.68
CA GLY A 32 25.93 17.02 7.65
C GLY A 32 24.44 17.36 7.63
N ALA A 33 24.09 18.64 7.57
CA ALA A 33 22.70 19.10 7.50
C ALA A 33 21.98 18.58 6.24
N ILE A 34 22.64 18.61 5.08
CA ILE A 34 22.07 18.06 3.83
C ILE A 34 21.82 16.55 3.95
N GLN A 35 22.78 15.80 4.49
CA GLN A 35 22.64 14.35 4.66
C GLN A 35 21.47 14.00 5.57
N VAL A 36 21.34 14.71 6.70
CA VAL A 36 20.19 14.54 7.62
C VAL A 36 18.88 14.87 6.91
N TRP A 37 18.82 15.99 6.20
CA TRP A 37 17.62 16.38 5.47
C TRP A 37 17.19 15.33 4.43
N GLN A 38 18.14 14.77 3.67
CA GLN A 38 17.86 13.70 2.70
C GLN A 38 17.36 12.41 3.38
N ALA A 39 17.97 12.02 4.50
CA ALA A 39 17.53 10.84 5.25
C ALA A 39 16.11 11.04 5.81
N GLN A 40 15.78 12.23 6.32
CA GLN A 40 14.44 12.55 6.80
C GLN A 40 13.41 12.54 5.68
N ALA A 41 13.73 13.13 4.52
CA ALA A 41 12.86 13.09 3.35
C ALA A 41 12.57 11.66 2.90
N LEU A 42 13.59 10.79 2.85
CA LEU A 42 13.43 9.40 2.48
C LEU A 42 12.59 8.62 3.51
N ALA A 43 12.79 8.85 4.80
CA ALA A 43 11.98 8.25 5.86
C ALA A 43 10.51 8.65 5.74
N ALA A 44 10.24 9.92 5.44
CA ALA A 44 8.88 10.43 5.23
C ALA A 44 8.22 9.76 4.02
N HIS A 45 8.93 9.59 2.91
CA HIS A 45 8.42 8.87 1.74
C HIS A 45 8.07 7.40 2.05
N LEU A 46 8.94 6.68 2.77
CA LEU A 46 8.61 5.30 3.21
C LEU A 46 7.36 5.27 4.09
N GLN A 47 7.20 6.24 4.98
CA GLN A 47 6.01 6.33 5.82
C GLN A 47 4.74 6.64 5.01
N GLU A 48 4.83 7.49 3.99
CA GLU A 48 3.72 7.79 3.09
C GLU A 48 3.30 6.56 2.28
N ASP A 49 4.26 5.82 1.72
CA ASP A 49 4.04 4.57 1.00
C ASP A 49 3.40 3.50 1.90
N ALA A 50 3.90 3.36 3.12
CA ALA A 50 3.33 2.45 4.10
C ALA A 50 1.88 2.83 4.45
N ARG A 51 1.62 4.12 4.71
CA ARG A 51 0.27 4.62 4.99
C ARG A 51 -0.66 4.38 3.80
N PHE A 52 -0.21 4.67 2.59
CA PHE A 52 -0.97 4.43 1.37
C PHE A 52 -1.34 2.95 1.24
N LEU A 53 -0.34 2.06 1.30
CA LEU A 53 -0.58 0.63 1.11
C LEU A 53 -1.49 0.05 2.20
N LEU A 54 -1.20 0.31 3.47
CA LEU A 54 -1.96 -0.27 4.58
C LEU A 54 -3.42 0.19 4.56
N LEU A 55 -3.67 1.48 4.30
CA LEU A 55 -5.05 2.00 4.21
C LEU A 55 -5.80 1.43 3.00
N ARG A 56 -5.11 1.26 1.86
CA ARG A 56 -5.67 0.65 0.66
C ARG A 56 -6.02 -0.83 0.90
N MET A 57 -5.07 -1.62 1.39
CA MET A 57 -5.31 -3.04 1.72
C MET A 57 -6.43 -3.18 2.75
N ALA A 58 -6.46 -2.35 3.80
CA ALA A 58 -7.52 -2.40 4.80
C ALA A 58 -8.90 -2.05 4.23
N ARG A 59 -8.98 -1.10 3.30
CA ARG A 59 -10.23 -0.80 2.58
C ARG A 59 -10.68 -2.01 1.78
N ASP A 60 -9.78 -2.62 1.00
CA ASP A 60 -10.12 -3.75 0.14
C ASP A 60 -10.47 -5.01 0.96
N ILE A 61 -9.78 -5.26 2.08
CA ILE A 61 -10.10 -6.32 3.05
C ILE A 61 -11.51 -6.10 3.64
N ARG A 62 -11.85 -4.88 4.04
CA ARG A 62 -13.20 -4.56 4.57
C ARG A 62 -14.30 -4.80 3.54
N MET A 63 -14.00 -4.57 2.26
CA MET A 63 -14.93 -4.76 1.14
C MET A 63 -14.93 -6.18 0.58
N ALA A 64 -14.02 -7.04 1.02
CA ALA A 64 -13.93 -8.42 0.54
C ALA A 64 -15.23 -9.19 0.86
N GLY A 65 -15.79 -9.82 -0.18
CA GLY A 65 -17.06 -10.54 -0.11
C GLY A 65 -18.29 -9.64 -0.04
N MET A 66 -18.16 -8.33 -0.15
CA MET A 66 -19.28 -7.41 -0.32
C MET A 66 -19.60 -7.28 -1.80
N ALA A 67 -20.78 -7.72 -2.21
CA ALA A 67 -21.29 -7.59 -3.56
C ALA A 67 -22.71 -7.02 -3.51
N GLY A 68 -22.82 -5.73 -3.80
CA GLY A 68 -24.09 -5.01 -3.94
C GLY A 68 -24.82 -4.68 -2.63
N CYS A 69 -26.14 -4.62 -2.74
CA CYS A 69 -27.06 -3.99 -1.77
C CYS A 69 -27.84 -5.01 -0.91
N LEU A 70 -27.98 -6.25 -1.36
CA LEU A 70 -28.66 -7.32 -0.63
C LEU A 70 -27.67 -8.12 0.22
N ARG A 71 -28.18 -8.83 1.24
CA ARG A 71 -27.38 -9.77 2.04
C ARG A 71 -26.85 -10.89 1.16
N HIS A 72 -25.71 -11.46 1.53
CA HIS A 72 -25.05 -12.48 0.72
C HIS A 72 -25.95 -13.70 0.40
N GLU A 73 -26.77 -14.13 1.36
CA GLU A 73 -27.72 -15.24 1.19
C GLU A 73 -28.77 -15.05 0.09
N ALA A 74 -29.04 -13.82 -0.34
CA ALA A 74 -29.94 -13.52 -1.46
C ALA A 74 -29.23 -13.56 -2.82
N ILE A 75 -27.90 -13.69 -2.83
CA ILE A 75 -27.08 -13.70 -4.05
C ILE A 75 -27.12 -15.10 -4.66
N THR A 76 -27.57 -15.15 -5.90
CA THR A 76 -27.54 -16.35 -6.75
C THR A 76 -26.45 -16.23 -7.81
N PHE A 77 -25.98 -17.35 -8.32
CA PHE A 77 -24.85 -17.42 -9.26
C PHE A 77 -25.28 -18.10 -10.55
N ALA A 78 -24.74 -17.64 -11.68
CA ALA A 78 -25.03 -18.20 -12.99
C ALA A 78 -24.61 -19.68 -13.12
N ASP A 79 -23.57 -20.10 -12.39
CA ASP A 79 -23.03 -21.45 -12.43
C ASP A 79 -22.31 -21.82 -11.12
N ALA A 80 -22.10 -23.12 -10.91
CA ALA A 80 -21.46 -23.65 -9.69
C ALA A 80 -19.99 -23.23 -9.53
N SER A 81 -19.25 -23.02 -10.63
CA SER A 81 -17.85 -22.59 -10.58
C SER A 81 -17.72 -21.13 -10.13
N THR A 82 -18.66 -20.29 -10.54
CA THR A 82 -18.77 -18.91 -10.05
C THR A 82 -19.12 -18.92 -8.56
N ALA A 83 -20.12 -19.71 -8.15
CA ALA A 83 -20.48 -19.84 -6.74
C ALA A 83 -19.29 -20.25 -5.85
N GLU A 84 -18.48 -21.22 -6.29
CA GLU A 84 -17.31 -21.69 -5.54
C GLU A 84 -16.27 -20.57 -5.29
N ARG A 85 -16.04 -19.70 -6.27
CA ARG A 85 -15.10 -18.57 -6.11
C ARG A 85 -15.56 -17.59 -5.04
N PHE A 86 -16.88 -17.39 -4.90
CA PHE A 86 -17.45 -16.49 -3.91
C PHE A 86 -17.56 -17.10 -2.51
N ARG A 87 -17.36 -18.43 -2.34
CA ARG A 87 -17.24 -19.06 -1.02
C ARG A 87 -15.97 -18.65 -0.26
N GLN A 88 -14.91 -18.28 -0.99
CA GLN A 88 -13.65 -17.80 -0.42
C GLN A 88 -13.27 -16.45 -1.04
N PRO A 89 -13.98 -15.38 -0.67
CA PRO A 89 -13.75 -14.06 -1.26
C PRO A 89 -12.42 -13.45 -0.82
N LEU A 90 -11.84 -13.92 0.29
CA LEU A 90 -10.51 -13.54 0.75
C LEU A 90 -9.64 -14.81 0.84
N ARG A 91 -8.51 -14.82 0.11
CA ARG A 91 -7.53 -15.91 0.12
C ARG A 91 -6.14 -15.36 0.38
N VAL A 92 -5.46 -15.94 1.37
CA VAL A 92 -4.11 -15.57 1.78
C VAL A 92 -3.15 -16.69 1.41
N ASP A 93 -2.16 -16.40 0.57
CA ASP A 93 -1.05 -17.29 0.25
C ASP A 93 0.21 -16.80 0.96
N ARG A 94 0.85 -17.69 1.71
CA ARG A 94 2.00 -17.38 2.57
C ARG A 94 3.18 -18.26 2.22
N ALA A 95 4.37 -17.69 2.34
CA ALA A 95 5.60 -18.47 2.34
C ALA A 95 5.78 -19.23 3.67
N PRO A 96 6.68 -20.23 3.72
CA PRO A 96 6.94 -21.01 4.93
C PRO A 96 7.39 -20.19 6.15
N ASP A 97 8.01 -19.03 5.92
CA ASP A 97 8.44 -18.08 6.95
C ASP A 97 7.31 -17.17 7.48
N GLY A 98 6.09 -17.33 6.97
CA GLY A 98 4.91 -16.54 7.31
C GLY A 98 4.79 -15.23 6.54
N SER A 99 5.70 -14.91 5.63
CA SER A 99 5.57 -13.73 4.75
C SER A 99 4.44 -13.93 3.72
N LEU A 100 3.79 -12.84 3.35
CA LEU A 100 2.72 -12.83 2.36
C LEU A 100 3.33 -12.99 0.95
N ARG A 101 2.90 -14.04 0.23
CA ARG A 101 3.19 -14.19 -1.21
C ARG A 101 2.12 -13.52 -2.05
N ALA A 102 0.85 -13.80 -1.72
CA ALA A 102 -0.27 -13.18 -2.39
C ALA A 102 -1.50 -13.03 -1.47
N LEU A 103 -2.26 -11.97 -1.67
CA LEU A 103 -3.59 -11.78 -1.09
C LEU A 103 -4.58 -11.56 -2.23
N SER A 104 -5.54 -12.46 -2.38
CA SER A 104 -6.62 -12.35 -3.37
C SER A 104 -7.93 -11.96 -2.67
N LEU A 105 -8.58 -10.92 -3.19
CA LEU A 105 -9.82 -10.37 -2.67
C LEU A 105 -10.86 -10.29 -3.80
N ILE A 106 -12.10 -10.68 -3.53
CA ILE A 106 -13.25 -10.47 -4.42
C ILE A 106 -14.14 -9.41 -3.80
N ALA A 107 -14.38 -8.32 -4.51
CA ALA A 107 -15.21 -7.22 -4.03
C ALA A 107 -15.92 -6.51 -5.18
N GLY A 108 -17.05 -5.86 -4.87
CA GLY A 108 -17.65 -4.87 -5.75
C GLY A 108 -16.68 -3.71 -6.00
N GLU A 109 -16.61 -3.22 -7.23
CA GLU A 109 -15.66 -2.17 -7.58
C GLU A 109 -16.04 -0.82 -6.96
N SER A 110 -15.05 -0.16 -6.33
CA SER A 110 -15.08 1.26 -5.99
C SER A 110 -13.98 2.00 -6.75
N GLY A 111 -14.17 2.18 -8.06
CA GLY A 111 -13.65 3.32 -8.84
C GLY A 111 -12.15 3.51 -9.06
N GLU A 112 -11.28 2.49 -9.16
CA GLU A 112 -9.83 2.75 -9.36
C GLU A 112 -9.09 1.83 -10.34
N THR A 113 -9.70 0.77 -10.90
CA THR A 113 -8.98 -0.14 -11.82
C THR A 113 -9.67 -0.24 -13.18
N GLY A 114 -9.00 0.27 -14.22
CA GLY A 114 -9.45 0.16 -15.61
C GLY A 114 -9.40 -1.28 -16.12
N GLY A 115 -10.47 -1.71 -16.79
CA GLY A 115 -10.60 -3.03 -17.42
C GLY A 115 -12.03 -3.57 -17.36
N PRO A 116 -12.39 -4.66 -18.07
CA PRO A 116 -13.67 -5.33 -17.89
C PRO A 116 -13.73 -6.04 -16.51
N PRO A 117 -14.87 -6.06 -15.82
CA PRO A 117 -15.04 -6.79 -14.57
C PRO A 117 -14.97 -8.31 -14.78
N ASP A 118 -14.52 -9.03 -13.76
CA ASP A 118 -14.51 -10.50 -13.76
C ASP A 118 -15.93 -11.07 -13.66
N TRP A 119 -16.81 -10.38 -12.91
CA TRP A 119 -18.22 -10.70 -12.76
C TRP A 119 -19.06 -9.43 -12.72
N THR A 120 -20.33 -9.53 -13.06
CA THR A 120 -21.31 -8.47 -12.88
C THR A 120 -22.48 -8.99 -12.05
N LEU A 121 -22.78 -8.29 -10.96
CA LEU A 121 -24.00 -8.50 -10.20
C LEU A 121 -25.13 -7.68 -10.84
N VAL A 122 -26.20 -8.35 -11.25
CA VAL A 122 -27.44 -7.72 -11.68
C VAL A 122 -28.46 -7.85 -10.56
N THR A 123 -28.96 -6.71 -10.06
CA THR A 123 -29.85 -6.66 -8.89
C THR A 123 -30.85 -5.51 -8.97
N ASP A 124 -32.06 -5.72 -8.45
CA ASP A 124 -33.05 -4.66 -8.22
C ASP A 124 -32.88 -3.95 -6.86
N CYS A 125 -31.89 -4.39 -6.06
CA CYS A 125 -31.67 -3.97 -4.67
C CYS A 125 -32.82 -4.19 -3.69
N LEU A 126 -33.84 -4.94 -4.07
CA LEU A 126 -35.01 -5.23 -3.25
C LEU A 126 -35.16 -6.72 -2.99
N THR A 127 -35.12 -7.54 -4.04
CA THR A 127 -35.47 -8.96 -3.97
C THR A 127 -34.53 -9.86 -4.77
N THR A 128 -33.92 -9.36 -5.84
CA THR A 128 -33.14 -10.18 -6.76
C THR A 128 -31.68 -9.75 -6.78
N ALA A 129 -30.77 -10.71 -6.69
CA ALA A 129 -29.33 -10.51 -6.87
C ALA A 129 -28.76 -11.73 -7.60
N HIS A 130 -28.28 -11.53 -8.82
CA HIS A 130 -27.70 -12.61 -9.63
C HIS A 130 -26.35 -12.20 -10.21
N VAL A 131 -25.32 -13.02 -9.96
CA VAL A 131 -23.96 -12.78 -10.41
C VAL A 131 -23.69 -13.56 -11.69
N TYR A 132 -23.31 -12.84 -12.74
CA TYR A 132 -22.90 -13.38 -14.03
C TYR A 132 -21.39 -13.23 -14.24
N PRO A 133 -20.72 -14.15 -14.94
CA PRO A 133 -19.34 -13.94 -15.38
C PRO A 133 -19.24 -12.82 -16.43
N GLY A 134 -18.18 -12.03 -16.34
CA GLY A 134 -17.87 -10.95 -17.27
C GLY A 134 -18.81 -9.76 -17.18
N VAL A 135 -18.82 -8.95 -18.25
CA VAL A 135 -19.66 -7.75 -18.38
C VAL A 135 -21.12 -8.15 -18.60
N ARG A 136 -22.04 -7.56 -17.84
CA ARG A 136 -23.48 -7.70 -18.04
C ARG A 136 -24.17 -6.35 -17.97
N SER A 137 -25.13 -6.10 -18.86
CA SER A 137 -26.03 -4.95 -18.76
C SER A 137 -27.19 -5.25 -17.82
N ALA A 138 -27.64 -4.23 -17.10
CA ALA A 138 -28.87 -4.32 -16.32
C ALA A 138 -30.12 -4.25 -17.21
N GLY A 139 -31.18 -4.96 -16.82
CA GLY A 139 -32.52 -4.78 -17.37
C GLY A 139 -33.24 -3.57 -16.78
N ALA A 140 -34.48 -3.31 -17.22
CA ALA A 140 -35.31 -2.24 -16.67
C ALA A 140 -35.56 -2.44 -15.16
N GLY A 141 -35.32 -1.40 -14.36
CA GLY A 141 -35.46 -1.47 -12.90
C GLY A 141 -34.35 -2.21 -12.17
N GLN A 142 -33.32 -2.68 -12.87
CA GLN A 142 -32.14 -3.32 -12.28
C GLN A 142 -30.91 -2.43 -12.38
N THR A 143 -29.92 -2.75 -11.57
CA THR A 143 -28.58 -2.16 -11.58
C THR A 143 -27.54 -3.24 -11.85
N ALA A 144 -26.51 -2.88 -12.60
CA ALA A 144 -25.38 -3.76 -12.91
C ALA A 144 -24.15 -3.25 -12.16
N MET A 145 -23.69 -4.02 -11.18
CA MET A 145 -22.56 -3.67 -10.33
C MET A 145 -21.35 -4.54 -10.69
N PRO A 146 -20.22 -3.94 -11.10
CA PRO A 146 -19.00 -4.69 -11.42
C PRO A 146 -18.40 -5.30 -10.16
N ILE A 147 -17.96 -6.54 -10.27
CA ILE A 147 -17.22 -7.28 -9.23
C ILE A 147 -15.89 -7.72 -9.83
N ARG A 148 -14.83 -7.58 -9.04
CA ARG A 148 -13.47 -7.92 -9.45
C ARG A 148 -12.77 -8.78 -8.45
N ARG A 149 -11.80 -9.53 -8.96
CA ARG A 149 -10.71 -10.11 -8.18
C ARG A 149 -9.52 -9.16 -8.20
N GLN A 150 -9.17 -8.63 -7.04
CA GLN A 150 -7.94 -7.90 -6.81
C GLN A 150 -6.91 -8.87 -6.20
N THR A 151 -5.70 -8.91 -6.77
CA THR A 151 -4.62 -9.74 -6.26
C THR A 151 -3.41 -8.87 -5.95
N TYR A 152 -3.08 -8.77 -4.67
CA TYR A 152 -1.81 -8.25 -4.19
C TYR A 152 -0.78 -9.38 -4.27
N ARG A 153 0.39 -9.13 -4.85
CA ARG A 153 1.47 -10.12 -4.93
C ARG A 153 2.81 -9.46 -4.64
N LEU A 154 3.57 -10.04 -3.73
CA LEU A 154 4.93 -9.61 -3.44
C LEU A 154 5.90 -10.35 -4.38
N GLU A 155 6.58 -9.61 -5.25
CA GLU A 155 7.61 -10.14 -6.13
C GLU A 155 8.92 -9.38 -5.88
N GLY A 156 9.92 -10.08 -5.34
CA GLY A 156 11.13 -9.43 -4.85
C GLY A 156 10.81 -8.43 -3.76
N ARG A 157 11.02 -7.13 -4.05
CA ARG A 157 10.75 -6.01 -3.13
C ARG A 157 9.57 -5.15 -3.56
N GLN A 158 8.84 -5.56 -4.60
CA GLN A 158 7.73 -4.82 -5.16
C GLN A 158 6.43 -5.49 -4.77
N LEU A 159 5.46 -4.71 -4.29
CA LEU A 159 4.11 -5.19 -4.13
C LEU A 159 3.27 -4.77 -5.33
N LEU A 160 2.84 -5.77 -6.11
CA LEU A 160 2.04 -5.57 -7.29
C LEU A 160 0.55 -5.74 -6.99
N LEU A 161 -0.29 -4.95 -7.65
CA LEU A 161 -1.74 -5.15 -7.69
C LEU A 161 -2.14 -5.57 -9.10
N SER A 162 -2.88 -6.67 -9.19
CA SER A 162 -3.50 -7.15 -10.42
C SER A 162 -5.02 -7.13 -10.30
N SER A 163 -5.72 -6.54 -11.27
CA SER A 163 -7.19 -6.44 -11.31
C SER A 163 -7.65 -6.14 -12.73
N GLY A 164 -8.70 -6.81 -13.23
CA GLY A 164 -9.31 -6.46 -14.53
C GLY A 164 -8.38 -6.57 -15.74
N GLY A 165 -7.38 -7.46 -15.69
CA GLY A 165 -6.34 -7.58 -16.71
C GLY A 165 -5.21 -6.54 -16.61
N SER A 166 -5.35 -5.53 -15.76
CA SER A 166 -4.30 -4.58 -15.42
C SER A 166 -3.40 -5.12 -14.32
N ARG A 167 -2.12 -4.75 -14.37
CA ARG A 167 -1.10 -5.10 -13.39
C ARG A 167 -0.14 -3.92 -13.21
N SER A 168 -0.03 -3.43 -11.98
CA SER A 168 0.86 -2.32 -11.64
C SER A 168 1.62 -2.58 -10.34
N VAL A 169 2.78 -1.95 -10.19
CA VAL A 169 3.48 -1.85 -8.91
C VAL A 169 2.76 -0.80 -8.07
N LEU A 170 2.37 -1.15 -6.84
CA LEU A 170 1.77 -0.21 -5.89
C LEU A 170 2.82 0.53 -5.10
N ILE A 171 3.78 -0.21 -4.54
CA ILE A 171 4.90 0.32 -3.79
C ILE A 171 6.13 -0.56 -4.00
N ASP A 172 7.29 0.04 -3.78
CA ASP A 172 8.60 -0.61 -3.79
C ASP A 172 9.15 -0.76 -2.37
N ASN A 173 10.36 -1.32 -2.27
CA ASN A 173 11.13 -1.37 -1.02
C ASN A 173 10.48 -2.19 0.11
N VAL A 174 9.57 -3.10 -0.23
CA VAL A 174 8.97 -4.04 0.71
C VAL A 174 9.98 -5.11 1.06
N SER A 175 10.41 -5.12 2.32
CA SER A 175 11.33 -6.14 2.85
C SER A 175 10.59 -7.29 3.53
N ALA A 176 9.44 -7.01 4.14
CA ALA A 176 8.54 -8.00 4.67
C ALA A 176 7.11 -7.48 4.64
N LEU A 177 6.17 -8.36 4.34
CA LEU A 177 4.74 -8.11 4.50
C LEU A 177 4.13 -9.35 5.12
N ARG A 178 3.41 -9.20 6.23
CA ARG A 178 2.75 -10.30 6.94
C ARG A 178 1.30 -9.95 7.20
N LEU A 179 0.48 -10.99 7.16
CA LEU A 179 -0.95 -10.89 7.39
C LEU A 179 -1.35 -12.04 8.30
N MET A 180 -1.73 -11.73 9.53
CA MET A 180 -2.05 -12.71 10.57
C MET A 180 -3.49 -12.51 11.02
N PHE A 181 -4.20 -13.61 11.28
CA PHE A 181 -5.50 -13.53 11.94
C PHE A 181 -5.26 -13.42 13.44
N ASP A 182 -6.01 -12.55 14.11
CA ASP A 182 -5.95 -12.47 15.57
C ASP A 182 -6.64 -13.73 16.17
N PRO A 183 -5.95 -14.53 16.99
CA PRO A 183 -6.55 -15.71 17.62
C PRO A 183 -7.67 -15.36 18.61
N ALA A 184 -7.67 -14.17 19.21
CA ALA A 184 -8.72 -13.69 20.11
C ALA A 184 -9.89 -13.03 19.34
N ALA A 185 -9.64 -12.54 18.12
CA ALA A 185 -10.62 -11.94 17.23
C ALA A 185 -10.47 -12.50 15.81
N PRO A 186 -11.02 -13.70 15.50
CA PRO A 186 -10.71 -14.43 14.26
C PRO A 186 -11.13 -13.73 12.97
N HIS A 187 -11.91 -12.65 13.05
CA HIS A 187 -12.29 -11.82 11.91
C HIS A 187 -11.38 -10.59 11.72
N GLU A 188 -10.46 -10.34 12.65
CA GLU A 188 -9.48 -9.27 12.55
C GLU A 188 -8.17 -9.80 11.94
N LEU A 189 -7.68 -9.07 10.94
CA LEU A 189 -6.41 -9.33 10.30
C LEU A 189 -5.44 -8.23 10.68
N HIS A 190 -4.34 -8.65 11.30
CA HIS A 190 -3.20 -7.81 11.61
C HIS A 190 -2.25 -7.78 10.41
N LEU A 191 -2.07 -6.60 9.82
CA LEU A 191 -1.10 -6.33 8.75
C LEU A 191 0.17 -5.78 9.37
N SER A 192 1.32 -6.35 9.02
CA SER A 192 2.64 -5.85 9.40
C SER A 192 3.49 -5.69 8.15
N LEU A 193 3.93 -4.47 7.86
CA LEU A 193 4.68 -4.08 6.67
C LEU A 193 6.03 -3.51 7.08
N THR A 194 7.12 -4.09 6.60
CA THR A 194 8.47 -3.56 6.79
C THR A 194 9.02 -3.01 5.48
N LEU A 195 9.32 -1.72 5.45
CA LEU A 195 9.98 -1.06 4.32
C LEU A 195 11.45 -0.80 4.64
N SER A 196 12.33 -0.92 3.65
CA SER A 196 13.76 -0.61 3.83
C SER A 196 14.38 0.11 2.64
N ASP A 197 15.24 1.09 2.92
CA ASP A 197 16.02 1.78 1.88
C ASP A 197 17.10 0.83 1.31
N PRO A 198 17.13 0.57 -0.02
CA PRO A 198 18.16 -0.26 -0.64
C PRO A 198 19.57 0.31 -0.46
N HIS A 199 19.70 1.62 -0.25
CA HIS A 199 21.00 2.27 0.00
C HIS A 199 21.38 2.39 1.47
N GLY A 200 20.52 1.93 2.40
CA GLY A 200 20.80 1.94 3.83
C GLY A 200 20.96 3.33 4.46
N ARG A 201 20.47 4.39 3.82
CA ARG A 201 20.51 5.77 4.37
C ARG A 201 19.51 5.96 5.50
N VAL A 202 18.46 5.13 5.51
CA VAL A 202 17.45 5.07 6.56
C VAL A 202 17.31 3.62 7.02
N ALA A 203 17.21 3.41 8.32
CA ALA A 203 16.95 2.08 8.89
C ALA A 203 15.61 1.52 8.39
N ALA A 204 15.49 0.20 8.34
CA ALA A 204 14.22 -0.44 8.04
C ALA A 204 13.16 -0.04 9.08
N GLN A 205 11.94 0.24 8.63
CA GLN A 205 10.82 0.63 9.48
C GLN A 205 9.64 -0.32 9.29
N THR A 206 9.01 -0.71 10.40
CA THR A 206 7.82 -1.57 10.40
C THR A 206 6.60 -0.76 10.79
N TYR A 207 5.52 -0.94 10.03
CA TYR A 207 4.23 -0.28 10.23
C TYR A 207 3.14 -1.33 10.31
N GLU A 208 2.18 -1.09 11.20
CA GLU A 208 1.15 -2.07 11.54
C GLU A 208 -0.24 -1.45 11.47
N LEU A 209 -1.22 -2.26 11.05
CA LEU A 209 -2.61 -1.85 10.97
C LEU A 209 -3.51 -3.10 11.08
N THR A 210 -4.63 -2.99 11.78
CA THR A 210 -5.66 -4.03 11.81
C THR A 210 -6.82 -3.70 10.87
N ALA A 211 -7.32 -4.72 10.18
CA ALA A 211 -8.52 -4.63 9.34
C ALA A 211 -9.37 -5.90 9.46
N ALA A 212 -10.69 -5.75 9.42
CA ALA A 212 -11.62 -6.88 9.43
C ALA A 212 -12.54 -6.82 8.20
N PRO A 213 -12.83 -7.96 7.54
CA PRO A 213 -13.90 -8.03 6.54
C PRO A 213 -15.24 -7.65 7.19
N ARG A 214 -16.08 -6.92 6.46
CA ARG A 214 -17.42 -6.56 6.98
C ARG A 214 -18.34 -7.77 7.10
N ASN A 215 -18.25 -8.69 6.14
CA ASN A 215 -19.06 -9.89 6.15
C ASN A 215 -18.35 -11.00 6.94
N ARG A 216 -19.14 -11.67 7.79
CA ARG A 216 -18.70 -12.79 8.64
C ARG A 216 -18.75 -14.09 7.82
N TRP A 217 -17.74 -14.29 6.98
CA TRP A 217 -17.58 -15.49 6.15
C TRP A 217 -16.70 -16.57 6.80
N PHE A 218 -16.05 -16.22 7.91
CA PHE A 218 -15.11 -17.03 8.66
C PHE A 218 -15.71 -17.41 10.00
#